data_AF-A0A4W6EYB7-F1
#
_entry.id   AF-A0A4W6EYB7-F1
#
_cell.length_a   1.000
_cell.length_b   1.000
_cell.length_c   1.000
_cell.angle_alpha   90.00
_cell.angle_beta   90.00
_cell.angle_gamma   90.00
#
_symmetry.space_group_name_H-M   'P 1'
#
loop_
_entity.id
_entity.type
_entity.pdbx_description
1 polymer ?
#
loop_
_entity_poly.entity_id
_entity_poly.type
_entity_poly.pdbx_seq_one_letter_code
_entity_poly.pdbx_strand_id
1 'polypeptide(L)'
;MRLIPNRCQELQMSAEETLRTLKKLTKADELAPVGNYDQRKQEEERRLQNILERLNTLSLELSPPGPSTVMQYDDDDDDDDADADNDGDEDKDERRAVKPPSMSDPRIYTVLSDFKGEQEGDLSVQVKGEVLRIIRRTADGWWLAQDTKGNRGVVPKTYLKVPNLLNICITEYDDNENEEEDDGDDEKDDDDENEEEEEEDGEELTDDGDKPRQIDATDVLSAMGAIPSGFRPSTLNKLLVEEGVTYRGSHHIQPELSQSQLSFKDLFLDPDTGRVRARQVRTCVCFTLWSCRMIPTPGVGVQVLSRHIRLCAFDGTQVLSNIHTVRATYNSKSPKTWSFSPRMTGILPTLLDGDCFLRCNSASPDLGILFELGVTFIRNSTGERGDLSCGWAFLKLTDDTGNPVPNRTYELPVNGGTPYERDVAVEASVTRGSGVFQQMLQARRQPKLIVKLKSANSRTRVQLSLLPDTLLHCLSCVHLLALHRQLLADTLLMDRPTMQNADLICSPILSTFPVLLDQPDLLDVLRVSQGDLSFLKQEFAKVYMSSAYFLLHSPRLPCLRWADPPSEEQRARVIYATLDSLKHTQHTTSQSGGPEVFVDPMHSHLAFDVTELTFDLLHVAR
;
A
#
# COMPACT_ATOMS: atom_id res chain seq x y z
N MET A 1 13.17 4.49 -34.58
CA MET A 1 12.35 5.64 -34.98
C MET A 1 10.95 5.68 -34.35
N ARG A 2 10.14 4.60 -34.31
CA ARG A 2 8.74 4.64 -33.78
C ARG A 2 8.52 5.07 -32.30
N LEU A 3 9.57 5.26 -31.49
CA LEU A 3 9.42 5.66 -30.07
C LEU A 3 9.05 7.14 -29.88
N ILE A 4 9.46 8.02 -30.80
CA ILE A 4 9.23 9.47 -30.67
C ILE A 4 7.80 9.85 -31.08
N PRO A 5 7.24 9.37 -32.21
CA PRO A 5 5.84 9.64 -32.57
C PRO A 5 4.86 9.15 -31.50
N ASN A 6 5.04 7.92 -30.99
CA ASN A 6 4.19 7.37 -29.94
C ASN A 6 4.22 8.25 -28.67
N ARG A 7 5.40 8.73 -28.25
CA ARG A 7 5.52 9.59 -27.07
C ARG A 7 4.99 11.00 -27.30
N CYS A 8 5.05 11.51 -28.54
CA CYS A 8 4.38 12.75 -28.93
C CYS A 8 2.85 12.61 -28.77
N GLN A 9 2.28 11.50 -29.25
CA GLN A 9 0.86 11.18 -29.11
C GLN A 9 0.43 10.96 -27.65
N GLU A 10 1.24 10.26 -26.84
CA GLU A 10 1.02 10.13 -25.37
C GLU A 10 0.97 11.51 -24.68
N LEU A 11 1.92 12.40 -24.99
CA LEU A 11 1.96 13.76 -24.45
C LEU A 11 0.80 14.63 -24.94
N GLN A 12 0.38 14.47 -26.19
CA GLN A 12 -0.77 15.19 -26.74
C GLN A 12 -2.07 14.80 -26.03
N MET A 13 -2.35 13.49 -25.89
CA MET A 13 -3.53 13.02 -25.15
C MET A 13 -3.53 13.52 -23.70
N SER A 14 -2.36 13.50 -23.04
CA SER A 14 -2.20 13.99 -21.66
C SER A 14 -2.44 15.51 -21.54
N ALA A 15 -1.92 16.31 -22.48
CA ALA A 15 -2.12 17.76 -22.49
C ALA A 15 -3.58 18.13 -22.81
N GLU A 16 -4.24 17.40 -23.71
CA GLU A 16 -5.67 17.57 -23.98
C GLU A 16 -6.55 17.20 -22.78
N GLU A 17 -6.24 16.09 -22.09
CA GLU A 17 -6.95 15.69 -20.88
C GLU A 17 -6.76 16.71 -19.75
N THR A 18 -5.53 17.20 -19.57
CA THR A 18 -5.22 18.27 -18.61
C THR A 18 -5.99 19.54 -18.95
N LEU A 19 -6.06 19.96 -20.22
CA LEU A 19 -6.83 21.12 -20.67
C LEU A 19 -8.35 20.92 -20.47
N ARG A 20 -8.87 19.72 -20.74
CA ARG A 20 -10.28 19.37 -20.48
C ARG A 20 -10.61 19.42 -18.99
N THR A 21 -9.70 18.99 -18.13
CA THR A 21 -9.83 19.08 -16.66
C THR A 21 -9.76 20.54 -16.20
N LEU A 22 -8.74 21.29 -16.62
CA LEU A 22 -8.57 22.70 -16.30
C LEU A 22 -9.82 23.54 -16.63
N LYS A 23 -10.42 23.31 -17.79
CA LYS A 23 -11.66 23.98 -18.21
C LYS A 23 -12.82 23.77 -17.23
N LYS A 24 -12.95 22.57 -16.65
CA LYS A 24 -14.01 22.23 -15.68
C LYS A 24 -13.81 22.81 -14.29
N LEU A 25 -12.57 23.06 -13.86
CA LEU A 25 -12.28 23.58 -12.51
C LEU A 25 -12.94 24.95 -12.27
N THR A 26 -13.58 25.15 -11.13
CA THR A 26 -14.13 26.45 -10.73
C THR A 26 -13.53 26.96 -9.42
N LYS A 27 -13.55 28.28 -9.24
CA LYS A 27 -13.11 28.90 -7.98
C LYS A 27 -13.98 28.51 -6.79
N ALA A 28 -15.22 28.06 -7.01
CA ALA A 28 -16.12 27.61 -5.96
C ALA A 28 -15.70 26.27 -5.34
N ASP A 29 -14.88 25.48 -6.06
CA ASP A 29 -14.36 24.20 -5.59
C ASP A 29 -13.13 24.36 -4.67
N GLU A 30 -12.56 25.57 -4.57
CA GLU A 30 -11.42 25.87 -3.70
C GLU A 30 -11.86 26.24 -2.28
N LEU A 31 -11.50 25.39 -1.32
CA LEU A 31 -11.71 25.64 0.12
C LEU A 31 -10.77 26.73 0.69
N ALA A 32 -9.66 27.02 0.01
CA ALA A 32 -8.73 28.08 0.38
C ALA A 32 -8.94 29.34 -0.46
N PRO A 33 -8.76 30.55 0.10
CA PRO A 33 -8.84 31.79 -0.66
C PRO A 33 -7.65 31.95 -1.62
N VAL A 34 -7.78 31.42 -2.84
CA VAL A 34 -6.76 31.57 -3.89
C VAL A 34 -6.88 32.94 -4.58
N GLY A 35 -5.94 33.83 -4.29
CA GLY A 35 -5.76 35.09 -5.03
C GLY A 35 -5.38 34.85 -6.49
N ASN A 36 -6.00 35.61 -7.40
CA ASN A 36 -5.77 35.55 -8.85
C ASN A 36 -6.07 34.19 -9.52
N TYR A 37 -6.97 33.37 -8.93
CA TYR A 37 -7.38 32.07 -9.46
C TYR A 37 -7.71 32.11 -10.98
N ASP A 38 -8.60 33.01 -11.38
CA ASP A 38 -9.11 33.07 -12.77
C ASP A 38 -8.00 33.48 -13.76
N GLN A 39 -7.09 34.37 -13.35
CA GLN A 39 -5.92 34.77 -14.14
C GLN A 39 -4.95 33.59 -14.33
N ARG A 40 -4.69 32.82 -13.27
CA ARG A 40 -3.82 31.62 -13.34
C ARG A 40 -4.43 30.54 -14.23
N LYS A 41 -5.74 30.30 -14.12
CA LYS A 41 -6.46 29.36 -14.99
C LYS A 41 -6.31 29.74 -16.47
N GLN A 42 -6.44 31.02 -16.80
CA GLN A 42 -6.22 31.52 -18.17
C GLN A 42 -4.77 31.41 -18.64
N GLU A 43 -3.80 31.62 -17.76
CA GLU A 43 -2.38 31.52 -18.07
C GLU A 43 -1.94 30.06 -18.35
N GLU A 44 -2.37 29.12 -17.50
CA GLU A 44 -2.08 27.69 -17.71
C GLU A 44 -2.87 27.13 -18.90
N GLU A 45 -4.09 27.63 -19.19
CA GLU A 45 -4.81 27.29 -20.42
C GLU A 45 -4.01 27.73 -21.66
N ARG A 46 -3.49 28.96 -21.69
CA ARG A 46 -2.64 29.46 -22.78
C ARG A 46 -1.37 28.62 -22.93
N ARG A 47 -0.77 28.20 -21.81
CA ARG A 47 0.43 27.36 -21.79
C ARG A 47 0.17 25.96 -22.35
N LEU A 48 -0.93 25.32 -21.96
CA LEU A 48 -1.35 24.01 -22.49
C LEU A 48 -1.69 24.09 -23.99
N GLN A 49 -2.36 25.16 -24.43
CA GLN A 49 -2.60 25.42 -25.86
C GLN A 49 -1.29 25.52 -26.65
N ASN A 50 -0.29 26.27 -26.15
CA ASN A 50 1.02 26.36 -26.79
C ASN A 50 1.78 25.02 -26.81
N ILE A 51 1.68 24.22 -25.74
CA ILE A 51 2.27 22.87 -25.70
C ILE A 51 1.60 21.97 -26.75
N LEU A 52 0.28 21.99 -26.87
CA LEU A 52 -0.47 21.23 -27.88
C LEU A 52 -0.12 21.65 -29.31
N GLU A 53 -0.02 22.96 -29.57
CA GLU A 53 0.44 23.50 -30.87
C GLU A 53 1.83 22.96 -31.23
N ARG A 54 2.79 23.03 -30.29
CA ARG A 54 4.15 22.52 -30.50
C ARG A 54 4.21 21.00 -30.69
N LEU A 55 3.38 20.24 -29.99
CA LEU A 55 3.25 18.79 -30.17
C LEU A 55 2.64 18.43 -31.53
N ASN A 56 1.62 19.18 -31.98
CA ASN A 56 1.03 19.01 -33.31
C ASN A 56 2.05 19.27 -34.43
N THR A 57 2.81 20.37 -34.34
CA THR A 57 3.90 20.65 -35.30
C THR A 57 4.95 19.54 -35.32
N LEU A 58 5.39 19.08 -34.14
CA LEU A 58 6.34 17.97 -34.04
C LEU A 58 5.76 16.65 -34.61
N SER A 59 4.47 16.39 -34.42
CA SER A 59 3.77 15.21 -34.95
C SER A 59 3.70 15.24 -36.49
N LEU A 60 3.47 16.42 -37.08
CA LEU A 60 3.50 16.64 -38.52
C LEU A 60 4.92 16.45 -39.09
N GLU A 61 5.96 17.01 -38.46
CA GLU A 61 7.36 16.83 -38.86
C GLU A 61 7.85 15.37 -38.74
N LEU A 62 7.33 14.62 -37.76
CA LEU A 62 7.67 13.21 -37.53
C LEU A 62 6.83 12.23 -38.36
N SER A 63 5.79 12.70 -39.04
CA SER A 63 5.00 11.88 -39.96
C SER A 63 5.80 11.64 -41.25
N PRO A 64 5.82 10.41 -41.80
CA PRO A 64 6.50 10.16 -43.07
C PRO A 64 5.84 10.99 -44.18
N PRO A 65 6.60 11.47 -45.18
CA PRO A 65 6.01 12.15 -46.33
C PRO A 65 5.01 11.21 -47.01
N GLY A 66 3.74 11.61 -47.00
CA GLY A 66 2.69 10.94 -47.78
C GLY A 66 3.05 10.95 -49.27
N PRO A 67 2.52 10.01 -50.06
CA PRO A 67 2.83 9.95 -51.48
C PRO A 67 2.43 11.26 -52.16
N SER A 68 3.40 11.93 -52.80
CA SER A 68 3.14 13.15 -53.55
C SER A 68 2.03 12.92 -54.56
N THR A 69 0.97 13.73 -54.49
CA THR A 69 -0.08 13.75 -55.51
C THR A 69 0.56 14.02 -56.87
N VAL A 70 0.67 12.99 -57.70
CA VAL A 70 1.04 13.14 -59.09
C VAL A 70 -0.15 13.79 -59.78
N MET A 71 0.00 15.05 -60.18
CA MET A 71 -0.95 15.68 -61.09
C MET A 71 -0.80 14.99 -62.45
N GLN A 72 -1.71 14.06 -62.76
CA GLN A 72 -2.00 13.69 -64.13
C GLN A 72 -3.05 14.64 -64.66
N TYR A 73 -2.69 15.35 -65.73
CA TYR A 73 -3.64 15.91 -66.65
C TYR A 73 -4.24 14.74 -67.44
N ASP A 74 -5.56 14.63 -67.46
CA ASP A 74 -6.30 14.15 -68.62
C ASP A 74 -7.50 15.10 -68.79
N ASP A 75 -7.83 15.35 -70.05
CA ASP A 75 -8.69 16.44 -70.53
C ASP A 75 -10.16 16.00 -70.66
N ASP A 76 -10.99 16.98 -71.02
CA ASP A 76 -12.31 16.88 -71.66
C ASP A 76 -13.59 16.56 -70.83
N ASP A 77 -14.46 17.58 -70.89
CA ASP A 77 -15.91 17.54 -71.17
C ASP A 77 -16.95 17.21 -70.08
N ASP A 78 -17.48 18.34 -69.56
CA ASP A 78 -18.88 18.80 -69.68
C ASP A 78 -20.03 18.30 -68.76
N ASP A 79 -20.95 19.26 -68.61
CA ASP A 79 -22.37 19.21 -68.21
C ASP A 79 -22.78 18.91 -66.75
N ASP A 80 -22.93 20.03 -66.04
CA ASP A 80 -24.20 20.55 -65.50
C ASP A 80 -24.87 20.02 -64.19
N ASP A 81 -25.45 21.04 -63.54
CA ASP A 81 -26.62 21.08 -62.64
C ASP A 81 -26.59 20.52 -61.19
N ALA A 82 -26.56 21.51 -60.29
CA ALA A 82 -27.62 21.81 -59.31
C ALA A 82 -27.67 21.11 -57.94
N ASP A 83 -27.51 21.96 -56.91
CA ASP A 83 -28.33 22.09 -55.70
C ASP A 83 -29.13 20.88 -55.17
N ALA A 84 -28.84 20.50 -53.92
CA ALA A 84 -29.85 20.54 -52.85
C ALA A 84 -29.24 20.33 -51.45
N ASP A 85 -29.69 21.14 -50.48
CA ASP A 85 -29.56 20.87 -49.05
C ASP A 85 -30.33 19.59 -48.65
N ASN A 86 -29.88 18.90 -47.61
CA ASN A 86 -30.84 18.31 -46.65
C ASN A 86 -30.21 18.09 -45.25
N ASP A 87 -30.80 18.71 -44.24
CA ASP A 87 -30.61 18.36 -42.83
C ASP A 87 -31.32 17.02 -42.50
N GLY A 88 -30.85 16.30 -41.47
CA GLY A 88 -31.58 15.13 -40.94
C GLY A 88 -30.81 14.29 -39.92
N ASP A 89 -31.11 14.47 -38.64
CA ASP A 89 -30.78 13.53 -37.56
C ASP A 89 -31.55 12.19 -37.72
N GLU A 90 -30.90 11.05 -37.41
CA GLU A 90 -31.32 10.14 -36.31
C GLU A 90 -30.44 8.86 -36.21
N ASP A 91 -30.26 8.43 -34.96
CA ASP A 91 -29.42 7.35 -34.41
C ASP A 91 -29.37 5.97 -35.11
N LYS A 92 -28.15 5.37 -35.13
CA LYS A 92 -27.77 4.11 -34.39
C LYS A 92 -26.44 3.51 -34.84
N ASP A 93 -25.49 3.28 -33.91
CA ASP A 93 -25.27 1.95 -33.31
C ASP A 93 -24.09 1.91 -32.32
N GLU A 94 -24.23 1.08 -31.27
CA GLU A 94 -23.22 0.91 -30.23
C GLU A 94 -22.01 0.09 -30.69
N ARG A 95 -20.78 0.60 -30.50
CA ARG A 95 -19.58 -0.24 -30.37
C ARG A 95 -18.71 0.21 -29.20
N ARG A 96 -18.70 -0.60 -28.14
CA ARG A 96 -17.89 -0.40 -26.92
C ARG A 96 -16.39 -0.47 -27.26
N ALA A 97 -15.71 0.67 -27.29
CA ALA A 97 -14.26 0.73 -27.34
C ALA A 97 -13.65 0.53 -25.95
N VAL A 98 -12.85 -0.52 -25.78
CA VAL A 98 -12.09 -0.79 -24.54
C VAL A 98 -10.95 0.22 -24.41
N LYS A 99 -10.88 0.93 -23.28
CA LYS A 99 -9.76 1.84 -22.97
C LYS A 99 -8.46 1.04 -22.72
N PRO A 100 -7.31 1.44 -23.29
CA PRO A 100 -6.02 0.89 -22.88
C PRO A 100 -5.58 1.48 -21.52
N PRO A 101 -4.89 0.72 -20.66
CA PRO A 101 -4.39 1.22 -19.38
C PRO A 101 -3.15 2.12 -19.57
N SER A 102 -3.13 3.25 -18.87
CA SER A 102 -2.00 4.18 -18.78
C SER A 102 -0.86 3.58 -17.96
N MET A 103 0.37 3.58 -18.50
CA MET A 103 1.54 2.94 -17.89
C MET A 103 2.74 3.88 -17.73
N SER A 104 2.97 4.36 -16.50
CA SER A 104 4.25 4.94 -16.05
C SER A 104 4.86 4.06 -14.96
N ASP A 105 5.56 3.01 -15.40
CA ASP A 105 6.11 1.93 -14.57
C ASP A 105 7.50 1.56 -15.15
N PRO A 106 8.56 1.36 -14.33
CA PRO A 106 9.93 1.22 -14.85
C PRO A 106 10.07 0.00 -15.76
N ARG A 107 10.44 0.23 -17.03
CA ARG A 107 10.49 -0.78 -18.10
C ARG A 107 11.80 -1.60 -18.12
N ILE A 108 12.47 -1.76 -16.99
CA ILE A 108 13.79 -2.39 -16.87
C ILE A 108 13.67 -3.63 -15.98
N TYR A 109 14.19 -4.76 -16.46
CA TYR A 109 14.09 -6.08 -15.83
C TYR A 109 15.43 -6.80 -15.87
N THR A 110 15.70 -7.65 -14.89
CA THR A 110 16.90 -8.50 -14.82
C THR A 110 16.53 -9.96 -15.09
N VAL A 111 17.32 -10.65 -15.91
CA VAL A 111 17.15 -12.08 -16.23
C VAL A 111 17.49 -12.95 -15.02
N LEU A 112 16.59 -13.87 -14.66
CA LEU A 112 16.70 -14.76 -13.50
C LEU A 112 17.44 -16.08 -13.80
N SER A 113 17.30 -16.57 -15.02
CA SER A 113 17.84 -17.84 -15.52
C SER A 113 17.99 -17.75 -17.03
N ASP A 114 18.89 -18.55 -17.60
CA ASP A 114 19.12 -18.54 -19.04
C ASP A 114 17.89 -19.08 -19.79
N PHE A 115 17.51 -18.40 -20.87
CA PHE A 115 16.43 -18.78 -21.77
C PHE A 115 16.99 -18.82 -23.19
N LYS A 116 16.94 -20.00 -23.81
CA LYS A 116 17.33 -20.20 -25.21
C LYS A 116 16.05 -20.14 -26.05
N GLY A 117 16.02 -19.23 -27.02
CA GLY A 117 14.92 -19.11 -27.95
C GLY A 117 14.77 -20.37 -28.79
N GLU A 118 13.55 -20.88 -28.90
CA GLU A 118 13.21 -22.10 -29.64
C GLU A 118 12.47 -21.78 -30.95
N GLN A 119 11.90 -20.57 -31.08
CA GLN A 119 11.12 -20.11 -32.22
C GLN A 119 11.69 -18.84 -32.87
N GLU A 120 11.34 -18.62 -34.14
CA GLU A 120 11.74 -17.43 -34.89
C GLU A 120 11.03 -16.18 -34.33
N GLY A 121 11.77 -15.37 -33.56
CA GLY A 121 11.25 -14.20 -32.84
C GLY A 121 11.52 -14.21 -31.34
N ASP A 122 12.07 -15.29 -30.78
CA ASP A 122 12.49 -15.37 -29.38
C ASP A 122 13.80 -14.61 -29.12
N LEU A 123 13.91 -13.96 -27.96
CA LEU A 123 15.16 -13.36 -27.49
C LEU A 123 15.91 -14.35 -26.59
N SER A 124 16.94 -15.00 -27.15
CA SER A 124 17.84 -15.83 -26.35
C SER A 124 18.65 -14.97 -25.37
N VAL A 125 18.52 -15.24 -24.07
CA VAL A 125 19.31 -14.62 -22.99
C VAL A 125 20.11 -15.69 -22.28
N GLN A 126 21.44 -15.55 -22.29
CA GLN A 126 22.40 -16.59 -21.89
C GLN A 126 23.20 -16.19 -20.64
N VAL A 127 22.77 -15.15 -19.94
CA VAL A 127 23.43 -14.64 -18.73
C VAL A 127 22.39 -14.23 -17.71
N LYS A 128 22.19 -15.06 -16.69
CA LYS A 128 21.56 -14.67 -15.41
C LYS A 128 22.19 -13.37 -14.89
N GLY A 129 21.37 -12.35 -14.68
CA GLY A 129 21.82 -10.98 -14.34
C GLY A 129 21.77 -9.98 -15.50
N GLU A 130 21.58 -10.40 -16.76
CA GLU A 130 21.46 -9.46 -17.89
C GLU A 130 20.23 -8.55 -17.73
N VAL A 131 20.38 -7.27 -18.08
CA VAL A 131 19.34 -6.25 -17.98
C VAL A 131 18.62 -6.09 -19.31
N LEU A 132 17.33 -6.40 -19.34
CA LEU A 132 16.44 -6.25 -20.49
C LEU A 132 15.52 -5.04 -20.33
N ARG A 133 15.23 -4.38 -21.46
CA ARG A 133 14.19 -3.36 -21.55
C ARG A 133 12.91 -3.96 -22.12
N ILE A 134 11.82 -3.96 -21.34
CA ILE A 134 10.53 -4.47 -21.79
C ILE A 134 9.81 -3.41 -22.64
N ILE A 135 9.60 -3.72 -23.92
CA ILE A 135 8.94 -2.86 -24.90
C ILE A 135 7.43 -3.02 -24.80
N ARG A 136 6.92 -4.26 -24.69
CA ARG A 136 5.50 -4.57 -24.61
C ARG A 136 5.26 -5.78 -23.70
N ARG A 137 4.39 -5.61 -22.70
CA ARG A 137 3.82 -6.72 -21.91
C ARG A 137 2.54 -7.21 -22.60
N THR A 138 2.34 -8.52 -22.65
CA THR A 138 1.13 -9.19 -23.15
C THR A 138 0.58 -10.12 -22.07
N ALA A 139 -0.73 -10.42 -22.13
CA ALA A 139 -1.43 -11.18 -21.11
C ALA A 139 -1.11 -12.69 -21.12
N ASP A 140 -0.50 -13.18 -22.21
CA ASP A 140 0.01 -14.55 -22.40
C ASP A 140 1.34 -14.82 -21.68
N GLY A 141 1.96 -13.80 -21.06
CA GLY A 141 3.24 -13.93 -20.36
C GLY A 141 4.49 -13.81 -21.23
N TRP A 142 4.37 -13.65 -22.55
CA TRP A 142 5.49 -13.58 -23.50
C TRP A 142 5.85 -12.14 -23.87
N TRP A 143 6.75 -11.55 -23.10
CA TRP A 143 7.01 -10.11 -23.18
C TRP A 143 8.04 -9.78 -24.25
N LEU A 144 7.74 -8.77 -25.08
CA LEU A 144 8.68 -8.27 -26.08
C LEU A 144 9.77 -7.46 -25.37
N ALA A 145 10.98 -8.00 -25.34
CA ALA A 145 12.15 -7.42 -24.71
C ALA A 145 13.15 -6.89 -25.74
N GLN A 146 14.08 -6.06 -25.27
CA GLN A 146 15.27 -5.64 -25.99
C GLN A 146 16.48 -5.81 -25.07
N ASP A 147 17.53 -6.49 -25.56
CA ASP A 147 18.77 -6.70 -24.84
C ASP A 147 19.67 -5.44 -24.85
N THR A 148 20.81 -5.52 -24.16
CA THR A 148 21.82 -4.45 -24.10
C THR A 148 22.50 -4.19 -25.45
N LYS A 149 22.50 -5.18 -26.35
CA LYS A 149 23.10 -5.14 -27.70
C LYS A 149 22.15 -4.58 -28.76
N GLY A 150 20.88 -4.38 -28.40
CA GLY A 150 19.82 -3.83 -29.26
C GLY A 150 18.94 -4.88 -29.95
N ASN A 151 19.20 -6.17 -29.79
CA ASN A 151 18.39 -7.26 -30.35
C ASN A 151 17.02 -7.31 -29.68
N ARG A 152 16.02 -7.82 -30.40
CA ARG A 152 14.62 -7.84 -29.96
C ARG A 152 14.01 -9.19 -30.19
N GLY A 153 13.21 -9.62 -29.23
CA GLY A 153 12.41 -10.84 -29.31
C GLY A 153 11.55 -11.01 -28.07
N VAL A 154 10.73 -12.05 -28.05
CA VAL A 154 9.92 -12.37 -26.87
C VAL A 154 10.71 -13.20 -25.85
N VAL A 155 10.41 -12.99 -24.58
CA VAL A 155 10.98 -13.74 -23.45
C VAL A 155 9.87 -13.97 -22.40
N PRO A 156 9.80 -15.14 -21.73
CA PRO A 156 8.74 -15.38 -20.77
C PRO A 156 8.95 -14.55 -19.49
N LYS A 157 7.87 -13.96 -18.97
CA LYS A 157 7.85 -13.19 -17.71
C LYS A 157 8.53 -13.91 -16.55
N THR A 158 8.35 -15.23 -16.46
CA THR A 158 8.88 -16.09 -15.38
C THR A 158 10.41 -16.07 -15.26
N TYR A 159 11.11 -15.69 -16.33
CA TYR A 159 12.57 -15.57 -16.37
C TYR A 159 13.05 -14.15 -16.04
N LEU A 160 12.17 -13.24 -15.59
CA LEU A 160 12.45 -11.83 -15.37
C LEU A 160 12.07 -11.34 -13.95
N LYS A 161 12.91 -10.48 -13.37
CA LYS A 161 12.67 -9.81 -12.09
C LYS A 161 12.81 -8.30 -12.23
N VAL A 162 11.96 -7.52 -11.55
CA VAL A 162 12.14 -6.07 -11.43
C VAL A 162 13.39 -5.80 -10.57
N PRO A 163 14.33 -4.94 -10.97
CA PRO A 163 15.43 -4.55 -10.12
C PRO A 163 14.89 -3.79 -8.91
N ASN A 164 15.19 -4.25 -7.69
CA ASN A 164 14.98 -3.43 -6.51
C ASN A 164 15.92 -2.22 -6.63
N LEU A 165 15.35 -1.01 -6.75
CA LEU A 165 16.12 0.24 -6.88
C LEU A 165 16.96 0.62 -5.64
N LEU A 166 16.96 -0.23 -4.61
CA LEU A 166 17.80 -0.12 -3.40
C LEU A 166 19.09 -0.98 -3.47
N ASN A 167 19.35 -1.70 -4.57
CA ASN A 167 20.45 -2.67 -4.67
C ASN A 167 21.47 -2.38 -5.79
N ILE A 168 21.49 -1.19 -6.40
CA ILE A 168 22.51 -0.79 -7.40
C ILE A 168 23.58 0.10 -6.73
N CYS A 169 24.20 -0.43 -5.69
CA CYS A 169 25.47 0.00 -5.11
C CYS A 169 26.10 -1.23 -4.46
N ILE A 170 27.44 -1.35 -4.51
CA ILE A 170 28.24 -2.51 -4.08
C ILE A 170 28.19 -3.70 -5.06
N THR A 171 29.16 -3.72 -5.97
CA THR A 171 29.70 -4.93 -6.60
C THR A 171 31.16 -5.07 -6.19
N GLU A 172 31.60 -6.31 -5.96
CA GLU A 172 32.98 -6.72 -5.62
C GLU A 172 33.45 -6.24 -4.23
N TYR A 173 33.97 -7.08 -3.32
CA TYR A 173 34.62 -8.39 -3.47
C TYR A 173 34.08 -9.40 -2.44
N ASP A 174 34.02 -10.67 -2.82
CA ASP A 174 34.05 -11.81 -1.90
C ASP A 174 34.84 -12.92 -2.58
N ASP A 175 35.81 -13.49 -1.88
CA ASP A 175 36.78 -14.45 -2.43
C ASP A 175 37.16 -15.42 -1.30
N ASN A 176 36.66 -16.66 -1.42
CA ASN A 176 37.13 -17.95 -0.87
C ASN A 176 37.74 -17.97 0.57
N GLU A 177 37.34 -18.90 1.44
CA GLU A 177 37.71 -20.32 1.34
C GLU A 177 36.75 -21.24 2.11
N ASN A 178 36.70 -22.51 1.68
CA ASN A 178 36.06 -23.62 2.41
C ASN A 178 37.02 -24.21 3.43
N GLU A 179 36.50 -24.88 4.47
CA GLU A 179 37.09 -26.13 4.94
C GLU A 179 36.00 -27.01 5.58
N GLU A 180 36.10 -28.33 5.34
CA GLU A 180 35.20 -29.37 5.84
C GLU A 180 35.79 -30.03 7.09
N GLU A 181 34.95 -30.69 7.90
CA GLU A 181 35.22 -31.85 8.77
C GLU A 181 33.93 -32.09 9.59
N ASP A 182 33.33 -33.25 9.85
CA ASP A 182 33.35 -34.68 9.47
C ASP A 182 32.90 -35.46 10.75
N ASP A 183 32.66 -36.78 10.62
CA ASP A 183 32.42 -37.80 11.66
C ASP A 183 31.06 -37.85 12.41
N GLY A 184 30.35 -38.98 12.23
CA GLY A 184 29.36 -39.48 13.21
C GLY A 184 28.32 -40.53 12.77
N ASP A 185 28.74 -41.76 12.45
CA ASP A 185 27.90 -43.00 12.45
C ASP A 185 27.13 -43.20 13.80
N ASP A 186 26.16 -44.09 14.07
CA ASP A 186 25.43 -45.20 13.41
C ASP A 186 24.08 -45.39 14.19
N GLU A 187 23.11 -46.28 13.98
CA GLU A 187 22.91 -47.42 13.05
C GLU A 187 21.41 -47.51 12.62
N LYS A 188 20.86 -48.72 12.50
CA LYS A 188 19.53 -49.15 11.99
C LYS A 188 18.47 -49.28 13.09
N ASP A 189 17.19 -49.37 12.70
CA ASP A 189 16.42 -50.62 12.85
C ASP A 189 15.06 -50.58 12.12
N ASP A 190 14.65 -51.77 11.70
CA ASP A 190 13.64 -52.17 10.70
C ASP A 190 12.13 -51.97 11.05
N ASP A 191 11.30 -52.39 10.10
CA ASP A 191 9.90 -52.85 10.17
C ASP A 191 8.76 -51.87 10.53
N ASP A 192 7.91 -51.57 9.54
CA ASP A 192 6.64 -52.33 9.41
C ASP A 192 5.98 -52.08 8.03
N GLU A 193 5.61 -53.17 7.34
CA GLU A 193 4.83 -53.15 6.10
C GLU A 193 3.34 -52.89 6.40
N ASN A 194 2.65 -52.13 5.55
CA ASN A 194 1.21 -52.31 5.30
C ASN A 194 0.86 -51.72 3.93
N GLU A 195 0.72 -52.61 2.94
CA GLU A 195 -0.01 -52.35 1.71
C GLU A 195 -1.52 -52.37 2.03
N GLU A 196 -2.30 -51.41 1.54
CA GLU A 196 -3.72 -51.65 1.29
C GLU A 196 -4.21 -50.75 0.14
N GLU A 197 -4.85 -51.42 -0.82
CA GLU A 197 -4.95 -51.13 -2.25
C GLU A 197 -5.83 -49.94 -2.65
N GLU A 198 -5.64 -49.48 -3.88
CA GLU A 198 -6.45 -48.47 -4.57
C GLU A 198 -7.80 -49.06 -5.03
N GLU A 199 -8.90 -48.31 -4.88
CA GLU A 199 -10.09 -48.50 -5.72
C GLU A 199 -10.32 -47.23 -6.56
N GLU A 200 -9.97 -47.32 -7.85
CA GLU A 200 -10.42 -46.36 -8.86
C GLU A 200 -11.90 -46.61 -9.19
N ASP A 201 -12.72 -45.56 -9.14
CA ASP A 201 -14.00 -45.53 -9.86
C ASP A 201 -14.02 -44.22 -10.67
N GLY A 202 -13.91 -44.36 -12.00
CA GLY A 202 -13.77 -43.24 -12.92
C GLY A 202 -15.11 -42.77 -13.50
N GLU A 203 -15.30 -41.45 -13.59
CA GLU A 203 -16.31 -40.83 -14.47
C GLU A 203 -15.64 -39.84 -15.45
N GLU A 204 -16.18 -39.78 -16.67
CA GLU A 204 -15.49 -39.26 -17.85
C GLU A 204 -15.28 -37.74 -17.89
N LEU A 205 -14.17 -37.37 -18.51
CA LEU A 205 -13.78 -35.99 -18.81
C LEU A 205 -14.71 -35.35 -19.86
N THR A 206 -15.27 -34.18 -19.56
CA THR A 206 -15.64 -33.22 -20.62
C THR A 206 -14.46 -32.30 -20.89
N ASP A 207 -13.85 -32.47 -22.07
CA ASP A 207 -12.76 -31.65 -22.60
C ASP A 207 -13.21 -30.19 -22.83
N ASP A 208 -12.61 -29.27 -22.08
CA ASP A 208 -12.63 -27.84 -22.38
C ASP A 208 -11.24 -27.28 -22.01
N GLY A 209 -10.47 -26.89 -23.03
CA GLY A 209 -9.02 -26.72 -22.93
C GLY A 209 -8.58 -25.54 -22.04
N ASP A 210 -8.31 -25.80 -20.77
CA ASP A 210 -7.77 -24.78 -19.84
C ASP A 210 -6.25 -24.62 -19.99
N LYS A 211 -5.80 -23.36 -19.95
CA LYS A 211 -4.37 -23.03 -19.95
C LYS A 211 -3.81 -23.27 -18.55
N PRO A 212 -2.52 -23.61 -18.39
CA PRO A 212 -1.97 -23.90 -17.06
C PRO A 212 -2.09 -22.66 -16.15
N ARG A 213 -3.06 -22.70 -15.23
CA ARG A 213 -3.15 -21.75 -14.13
C ARG A 213 -1.93 -21.97 -13.24
N GLN A 214 -1.21 -20.89 -12.94
CA GLN A 214 -0.19 -20.93 -11.91
C GLN A 214 -0.88 -21.20 -10.57
N ILE A 215 -0.71 -22.42 -10.04
CA ILE A 215 -1.34 -22.87 -8.80
C ILE A 215 -0.82 -21.98 -7.66
N ASP A 216 -1.72 -21.26 -6.96
CA ASP A 216 -1.32 -20.45 -5.82
C ASP A 216 -0.90 -21.36 -4.65
N ALA A 217 -0.01 -20.90 -3.78
CA ALA A 217 0.36 -21.64 -2.57
C ALA A 217 -0.88 -21.95 -1.70
N THR A 218 -1.88 -21.09 -1.74
CA THR A 218 -3.19 -21.27 -1.09
C THR A 218 -4.02 -22.39 -1.74
N ASP A 219 -3.95 -22.56 -3.06
CA ASP A 219 -4.65 -23.64 -3.77
C ASP A 219 -4.02 -24.99 -3.40
N VAL A 220 -2.68 -25.07 -3.33
CA VAL A 220 -1.96 -26.26 -2.85
C VAL A 220 -2.37 -26.61 -1.41
N LEU A 221 -2.39 -25.62 -0.51
CA LEU A 221 -2.80 -25.84 0.89
C LEU A 221 -4.27 -26.26 1.01
N SER A 222 -5.15 -25.76 0.13
CA SER A 222 -6.56 -26.16 0.07
C SER A 222 -6.71 -27.60 -0.42
N ALA A 223 -6.01 -27.97 -1.50
CA ALA A 223 -6.01 -29.32 -2.06
C ALA A 223 -5.43 -30.36 -1.07
N MET A 224 -4.43 -29.97 -0.28
CA MET A 224 -3.87 -30.81 0.80
C MET A 224 -4.77 -30.89 2.06
N GLY A 225 -5.93 -30.22 2.09
CA GLY A 225 -6.77 -30.13 3.30
C GLY A 225 -6.10 -29.39 4.47
N ALA A 226 -5.00 -28.67 4.21
CA ALA A 226 -4.17 -28.02 5.21
C ALA A 226 -4.74 -26.66 5.66
N ILE A 227 -5.77 -26.13 5.00
CA ILE A 227 -6.50 -24.93 5.44
C ILE A 227 -8.03 -25.12 5.30
N PRO A 228 -8.85 -24.53 6.18
CA PRO A 228 -10.32 -24.61 6.09
C PRO A 228 -10.87 -24.00 4.79
N SER A 229 -11.97 -24.56 4.27
CA SER A 229 -12.57 -24.16 2.97
C SER A 229 -12.94 -22.68 2.84
N GLY A 230 -13.22 -22.01 3.97
CA GLY A 230 -13.52 -20.57 4.03
C GLY A 230 -12.28 -19.65 4.00
N PHE A 231 -11.06 -20.18 3.97
CA PHE A 231 -9.82 -19.38 3.94
C PHE A 231 -9.49 -18.91 2.52
N ARG A 232 -8.78 -17.77 2.41
CA ARG A 232 -8.35 -17.15 1.15
C ARG A 232 -6.97 -16.50 1.33
N PRO A 233 -6.26 -16.14 0.24
CA PRO A 233 -5.18 -15.16 0.33
C PRO A 233 -5.68 -13.86 0.97
N SER A 234 -4.89 -13.23 1.83
CA SER A 234 -5.30 -11.98 2.50
C SER A 234 -5.47 -10.83 1.48
N THR A 235 -6.70 -10.36 1.35
CA THR A 235 -7.11 -9.29 0.41
C THR A 235 -6.46 -7.97 0.78
N LEU A 236 -6.44 -7.62 2.08
CA LEU A 236 -5.82 -6.38 2.53
C LEU A 236 -4.28 -6.46 2.52
N ASN A 237 -3.69 -7.66 2.65
CA ASN A 237 -2.25 -7.83 2.43
C ASN A 237 -1.89 -7.65 0.95
N LYS A 238 -2.69 -8.21 0.03
CA LYS A 238 -2.48 -8.07 -1.40
C LYS A 238 -2.45 -6.59 -1.80
N LEU A 239 -3.41 -5.78 -1.34
CA LEU A 239 -3.41 -4.33 -1.53
C LEU A 239 -2.16 -3.63 -0.96
N LEU A 240 -1.72 -4.01 0.25
CA LEU A 240 -0.50 -3.45 0.88
C LEU A 240 0.82 -3.81 0.17
N VAL A 241 0.84 -4.89 -0.60
CA VAL A 241 2.01 -5.39 -1.34
C VAL A 241 2.00 -4.90 -2.79
N GLU A 242 0.86 -4.96 -3.48
CA GLU A 242 0.73 -4.67 -4.91
C GLU A 242 0.54 -3.17 -5.21
N GLU A 243 -0.21 -2.43 -4.39
CA GLU A 243 -0.45 -0.99 -4.59
C GLU A 243 0.52 -0.09 -3.79
N GLY A 244 1.64 -0.66 -3.34
CA GLY A 244 2.80 0.06 -2.81
C GLY A 244 2.50 0.91 -1.56
N VAL A 245 2.50 2.24 -1.74
CA VAL A 245 2.30 3.22 -0.65
C VAL A 245 0.83 3.62 -0.47
N THR A 246 -0.05 3.38 -1.44
CA THR A 246 -1.42 3.93 -1.47
C THR A 246 -2.20 3.67 -0.18
N TYR A 247 -2.21 2.43 0.32
CA TYR A 247 -2.92 2.08 1.56
C TYR A 247 -2.07 2.17 2.83
N ARG A 248 -0.92 2.83 2.78
CA ARG A 248 -0.03 2.97 3.94
C ARG A 248 -0.38 4.19 4.79
N GLY A 249 0.02 4.15 6.06
CA GLY A 249 -0.15 5.28 6.99
C GLY A 249 0.73 6.45 6.56
N SER A 250 1.94 6.15 6.08
CA SER A 250 2.89 7.12 5.49
C SER A 250 2.28 7.97 4.37
N HIS A 251 1.47 7.38 3.49
CA HIS A 251 0.75 8.12 2.45
C HIS A 251 -0.40 8.95 3.05
N HIS A 252 -1.26 8.33 3.87
CA HIS A 252 -2.48 8.98 4.38
C HIS A 252 -2.25 10.14 5.38
N ILE A 253 -1.07 10.23 6.02
CA ILE A 253 -0.74 11.37 6.89
C ILE A 253 -0.32 12.63 6.10
N GLN A 254 0.09 12.46 4.84
CA GLN A 254 0.50 13.55 3.96
C GLN A 254 -0.70 14.45 3.57
N PRO A 255 -0.46 15.75 3.31
CA PRO A 255 -1.52 16.65 2.87
C PRO A 255 -2.02 16.29 1.47
N GLU A 256 -3.31 16.49 1.26
CA GLU A 256 -3.97 16.33 -0.02
C GLU A 256 -4.08 17.70 -0.71
N LEU A 257 -3.77 17.78 -2.00
CA LEU A 257 -3.92 18.99 -2.80
C LEU A 257 -5.40 19.22 -3.16
N SER A 258 -5.77 20.49 -3.41
CA SER A 258 -7.06 20.83 -3.98
C SER A 258 -7.14 20.42 -5.46
N GLN A 259 -8.34 20.43 -6.04
CA GLN A 259 -8.53 20.03 -7.44
C GLN A 259 -7.76 20.92 -8.44
N SER A 260 -7.50 22.19 -8.11
CA SER A 260 -6.62 23.05 -8.93
C SER A 260 -5.14 22.92 -8.60
N GLN A 261 -4.77 22.18 -7.55
CA GLN A 261 -3.43 22.08 -6.98
C GLN A 261 -2.81 23.42 -6.52
N LEU A 262 -3.60 24.51 -6.50
CA LEU A 262 -3.16 25.83 -6.03
C LEU A 262 -3.24 25.99 -4.51
N SER A 263 -3.83 25.02 -3.82
CA SER A 263 -4.01 25.00 -2.37
C SER A 263 -4.07 23.56 -1.83
N PHE A 264 -4.12 23.40 -0.51
CA PHE A 264 -4.38 22.11 0.13
C PHE A 264 -5.87 21.91 0.39
N LYS A 265 -6.36 20.69 0.13
CA LYS A 265 -7.73 20.28 0.42
C LYS A 265 -7.97 20.01 1.91
N ASP A 266 -6.94 19.58 2.65
CA ASP A 266 -7.04 19.11 4.04
C ASP A 266 -6.04 19.72 5.05
N LEU A 267 -5.27 20.75 4.66
CA LEU A 267 -4.30 21.45 5.52
C LEU A 267 -4.56 22.96 5.54
N PHE A 268 -4.93 23.50 6.71
CA PHE A 268 -5.28 24.92 6.89
C PHE A 268 -4.79 25.42 8.25
N LEU A 269 -4.47 26.71 8.32
CA LEU A 269 -4.20 27.40 9.59
C LEU A 269 -5.38 28.26 10.02
N ASP A 270 -5.65 28.26 11.31
CA ASP A 270 -6.46 29.26 11.99
C ASP A 270 -5.67 30.59 12.06
N PRO A 271 -6.18 31.70 11.52
CA PRO A 271 -5.41 32.92 11.34
C PRO A 271 -5.10 33.65 12.65
N ASP A 272 -5.96 33.48 13.67
CA ASP A 272 -5.82 34.16 14.96
C ASP A 272 -4.82 33.44 15.88
N THR A 273 -4.75 32.11 15.80
CA THR A 273 -3.91 31.27 16.67
C THR A 273 -2.65 30.73 16.01
N GLY A 274 -2.54 30.78 14.68
CA GLY A 274 -1.44 30.16 13.93
C GLY A 274 -1.39 28.62 14.05
N ARG A 275 -2.49 27.99 14.48
CA ARG A 275 -2.58 26.53 14.65
C ARG A 275 -3.30 25.86 13.50
N VAL A 276 -3.10 24.57 13.31
CA VAL A 276 -3.92 23.77 12.38
C VAL A 276 -5.40 23.99 12.70
N ARG A 277 -6.17 24.35 11.69
CA ARG A 277 -7.61 24.58 11.82
C ARG A 277 -8.33 23.26 12.00
N ALA A 278 -9.16 23.16 13.03
CA ALA A 278 -9.99 21.98 13.27
C ALA A 278 -10.94 21.71 12.08
N ARG A 279 -10.95 20.47 11.59
CA ARG A 279 -11.82 19.97 10.52
C ARG A 279 -12.83 18.95 11.03
N GLN A 280 -14.10 19.24 10.79
CA GLN A 280 -15.19 18.30 10.95
C GLN A 280 -15.27 17.40 9.73
N VAL A 281 -15.35 16.10 9.96
CA VAL A 281 -15.55 15.06 8.94
C VAL A 281 -16.89 14.38 9.18
N ARG A 282 -17.48 13.78 8.14
CA ARG A 282 -18.74 13.02 8.25
C ARG A 282 -18.70 11.94 9.32
N THR A 283 -17.59 11.19 9.41
CA THR A 283 -17.46 10.08 10.36
C THR A 283 -16.12 10.15 11.09
N CYS A 284 -16.19 10.26 12.42
CA CYS A 284 -15.04 10.20 13.32
C CYS A 284 -15.39 9.32 14.52
N VAL A 285 -14.97 8.06 14.50
CA VAL A 285 -15.30 7.06 15.53
C VAL A 285 -14.06 6.55 16.22
N CYS A 286 -14.19 6.24 17.52
CA CYS A 286 -13.14 5.58 18.29
C CYS A 286 -13.65 4.22 18.75
N PHE A 287 -12.77 3.23 18.77
CA PHE A 287 -13.15 1.86 19.10
C PHE A 287 -12.02 1.09 19.76
N THR A 288 -12.36 -0.07 20.31
CA THR A 288 -11.41 -1.04 20.86
C THR A 288 -11.69 -2.41 20.27
N LEU A 289 -10.69 -3.03 19.64
CA LEU A 289 -10.69 -4.47 19.37
C LEU A 289 -10.58 -5.20 20.70
N TRP A 290 -11.55 -6.04 21.07
CA TRP A 290 -11.55 -6.75 22.36
C TRP A 290 -10.97 -8.16 22.23
N SER A 291 -11.59 -8.99 21.41
CA SER A 291 -11.17 -10.37 21.20
C SER A 291 -11.83 -10.98 19.98
N CYS A 292 -11.17 -11.94 19.35
CA CYS A 292 -11.80 -12.89 18.43
C CYS A 292 -12.03 -14.23 19.16
N ARG A 293 -13.09 -14.96 18.80
CA ARG A 293 -13.43 -16.27 19.38
C ARG A 293 -13.79 -17.26 18.28
N MET A 294 -13.48 -18.53 18.53
CA MET A 294 -13.74 -19.65 17.63
C MET A 294 -13.08 -19.52 16.24
N ILE A 295 -12.08 -18.66 16.08
CA ILE A 295 -11.41 -18.48 14.79
C ILE A 295 -10.73 -19.79 14.40
N PRO A 296 -10.97 -20.32 13.17
CA PRO A 296 -10.26 -21.51 12.72
C PRO A 296 -8.76 -21.26 12.64
N THR A 297 -7.99 -22.34 12.59
CA THR A 297 -6.54 -22.30 12.41
C THR A 297 -6.17 -23.08 11.16
N PRO A 298 -5.06 -22.74 10.49
CA PRO A 298 -4.42 -23.69 9.57
C PRO A 298 -4.19 -25.06 10.22
N GLY A 299 -4.16 -26.08 9.40
CA GLY A 299 -3.97 -27.49 9.76
C GLY A 299 -2.50 -27.91 9.82
N VAL A 300 -2.27 -29.20 9.60
CA VAL A 300 -0.93 -29.82 9.68
C VAL A 300 -0.02 -29.31 8.55
N GLY A 301 1.28 -29.21 8.83
CA GLY A 301 2.29 -28.73 7.86
C GLY A 301 2.42 -27.20 7.76
N VAL A 302 1.61 -26.43 8.49
CA VAL A 302 1.63 -24.97 8.50
C VAL A 302 1.95 -24.43 9.91
N GLN A 303 3.08 -23.75 10.06
CA GLN A 303 3.44 -23.06 11.29
C GLN A 303 2.95 -21.61 11.26
N VAL A 304 2.10 -21.23 12.22
CA VAL A 304 1.59 -19.86 12.37
C VAL A 304 2.62 -18.96 13.03
N LEU A 305 3.12 -17.96 12.29
CA LEU A 305 4.08 -16.96 12.76
C LEU A 305 3.38 -15.76 13.41
N SER A 306 2.22 -15.33 12.87
CA SER A 306 1.43 -14.25 13.46
C SER A 306 -0.07 -14.45 13.32
N ARG A 307 -0.81 -13.79 14.21
CA ARG A 307 -2.27 -13.65 14.20
C ARG A 307 -2.56 -12.17 14.33
N HIS A 308 -3.43 -11.62 13.49
CA HIS A 308 -3.62 -10.17 13.42
C HIS A 308 -4.98 -9.81 12.83
N ILE A 309 -5.35 -8.54 12.93
CA ILE A 309 -6.44 -7.97 12.15
C ILE A 309 -5.85 -6.86 11.27
N ARG A 310 -6.12 -6.93 9.97
CA ARG A 310 -5.99 -5.79 9.05
C ARG A 310 -7.35 -5.11 8.97
N LEU A 311 -7.40 -3.80 9.08
CA LEU A 311 -8.65 -3.05 9.04
C LEU A 311 -8.52 -1.73 8.27
N CYS A 312 -9.63 -1.30 7.67
CA CYS A 312 -9.72 -0.08 6.86
C CYS A 312 -11.15 0.49 6.87
N ALA A 313 -11.30 1.75 6.46
CA ALA A 313 -12.57 2.25 5.97
C ALA A 313 -12.92 1.54 4.65
N PHE A 314 -14.18 1.12 4.51
CA PHE A 314 -14.68 0.40 3.36
C PHE A 314 -16.14 0.80 3.14
N ASP A 315 -16.57 0.97 1.89
CA ASP A 315 -17.93 1.42 1.53
C ASP A 315 -18.82 0.32 0.92
N GLY A 316 -18.39 -0.94 1.01
CA GLY A 316 -19.04 -2.07 0.36
C GLY A 316 -18.41 -2.45 -0.98
N THR A 317 -17.61 -1.58 -1.61
CA THR A 317 -16.99 -1.86 -2.91
C THR A 317 -15.48 -1.61 -2.94
N GLN A 318 -14.97 -0.61 -2.22
CA GLN A 318 -13.56 -0.24 -2.23
C GLN A 318 -13.02 0.18 -0.87
N VAL A 319 -11.70 0.04 -0.70
CA VAL A 319 -10.97 0.55 0.46
C VAL A 319 -10.83 2.07 0.33
N LEU A 320 -11.13 2.80 1.42
CA LEU A 320 -11.18 4.27 1.45
C LEU A 320 -10.12 4.93 2.34
N SER A 321 -9.41 4.16 3.15
CA SER A 321 -8.35 4.65 4.05
C SER A 321 -7.08 3.82 3.91
N ASN A 322 -6.03 4.23 4.63
CA ASN A 322 -4.94 3.32 4.93
C ASN A 322 -5.44 2.05 5.63
N ILE A 323 -4.73 0.95 5.41
CA ILE A 323 -4.94 -0.32 6.09
C ILE A 323 -4.06 -0.32 7.35
N HIS A 324 -4.69 -0.42 8.52
CA HIS A 324 -4.01 -0.52 9.80
C HIS A 324 -3.97 -1.97 10.26
N THR A 325 -2.83 -2.42 10.80
CA THR A 325 -2.64 -3.80 11.26
C THR A 325 -2.44 -3.82 12.77
N VAL A 326 -3.29 -4.57 13.48
CA VAL A 326 -3.15 -4.81 14.93
C VAL A 326 -2.84 -6.28 15.15
N ARG A 327 -1.68 -6.58 15.75
CA ARG A 327 -1.27 -7.94 16.09
C ARG A 327 -2.04 -8.44 17.32
N ALA A 328 -2.53 -9.66 17.24
CA ALA A 328 -3.19 -10.33 18.34
C ALA A 328 -2.20 -11.06 19.24
N THR A 329 -2.55 -11.12 20.52
CA THR A 329 -2.00 -12.10 21.47
C THR A 329 -2.93 -13.31 21.54
N TYR A 330 -2.41 -14.46 21.93
CA TYR A 330 -3.21 -15.67 22.15
C TYR A 330 -2.60 -16.51 23.28
N ASN A 331 -3.40 -17.43 23.83
CA ASN A 331 -2.95 -18.44 24.79
C ASN A 331 -2.88 -19.79 24.08
N SER A 332 -1.79 -20.53 24.23
CA SER A 332 -1.61 -21.87 23.64
C SER A 332 -2.69 -22.87 24.09
N LYS A 333 -3.28 -22.68 25.28
CA LYS A 333 -4.42 -23.47 25.78
C LYS A 333 -5.76 -23.12 25.11
N SER A 334 -5.84 -22.01 24.37
CA SER A 334 -7.04 -21.57 23.67
C SER A 334 -6.70 -20.88 22.33
N PRO A 335 -6.11 -21.59 21.35
CA PRO A 335 -5.52 -20.99 20.14
C PRO A 335 -6.55 -20.37 19.18
N LYS A 336 -7.84 -20.73 19.32
CA LYS A 336 -8.98 -20.15 18.60
C LYS A 336 -9.53 -18.86 19.24
N THR A 337 -8.92 -18.40 20.32
CA THR A 337 -9.28 -17.15 21.02
C THR A 337 -8.11 -16.19 20.97
N TRP A 338 -8.35 -15.03 20.36
CA TRP A 338 -7.34 -13.99 20.14
C TRP A 338 -7.70 -12.76 20.98
N SER A 339 -6.71 -12.10 21.58
CA SER A 339 -6.88 -10.93 22.45
C SER A 339 -6.01 -9.76 22.01
N PHE A 340 -6.51 -8.55 22.19
CA PHE A 340 -5.82 -7.30 21.83
C PHE A 340 -5.61 -6.43 23.07
N SER A 341 -4.71 -5.44 22.99
CA SER A 341 -4.31 -4.59 24.12
C SER A 341 -4.01 -5.37 25.41
N PRO A 342 -3.04 -6.31 25.38
CA PRO A 342 -2.64 -7.08 26.57
C PRO A 342 -2.24 -6.17 27.73
N ARG A 343 -2.60 -6.55 28.96
CA ARG A 343 -2.16 -5.83 30.16
C ARG A 343 -0.67 -6.06 30.38
N MET A 344 0.10 -4.98 30.46
CA MET A 344 1.54 -5.00 30.73
C MET A 344 1.92 -3.83 31.64
N THR A 345 3.11 -3.91 32.24
CA THR A 345 3.63 -2.96 33.22
C THR A 345 4.24 -1.69 32.61
N GLY A 346 4.50 -1.67 31.29
CA GLY A 346 5.07 -0.55 30.55
C GLY A 346 4.12 0.04 29.50
N ILE A 347 4.66 0.88 28.62
CA ILE A 347 3.93 1.46 27.49
C ILE A 347 3.61 0.36 26.46
N LEU A 348 2.32 0.15 26.17
CA LEU A 348 1.86 -0.84 25.20
C LEU A 348 2.40 -0.51 23.79
N PRO A 349 3.11 -1.45 23.12
CA PRO A 349 3.59 -1.25 21.76
C PRO A 349 2.45 -0.95 20.79
N THR A 350 2.67 -0.01 19.86
CA THR A 350 1.68 0.44 18.87
C THR A 350 1.08 -0.74 18.11
N LEU A 351 1.91 -1.73 17.78
CA LEU A 351 1.48 -2.92 17.03
C LEU A 351 0.49 -3.83 17.78
N LEU A 352 0.43 -3.77 19.11
CA LEU A 352 -0.48 -4.55 19.95
C LEU A 352 -1.69 -3.72 20.43
N ASP A 353 -1.76 -2.44 20.04
CA ASP A 353 -2.75 -1.49 20.51
C ASP A 353 -4.06 -1.58 19.73
N GLY A 354 -5.02 -2.32 20.29
CA GLY A 354 -6.38 -2.45 19.74
C GLY A 354 -7.28 -1.23 19.97
N ASP A 355 -6.80 -0.18 20.64
CA ASP A 355 -7.51 1.09 20.83
C ASP A 355 -7.29 2.00 19.62
N CYS A 356 -8.26 2.08 18.70
CA CYS A 356 -8.13 2.75 17.41
C CYS A 356 -9.12 3.92 17.23
N PHE A 357 -8.84 4.78 16.25
CA PHE A 357 -9.78 5.74 15.67
C PHE A 357 -9.87 5.57 14.17
N LEU A 358 -11.05 5.83 13.60
CA LEU A 358 -11.23 6.08 12.18
C LEU A 358 -11.77 7.50 11.97
N ARG A 359 -11.09 8.29 11.15
CA ARG A 359 -11.65 9.46 10.47
C ARG A 359 -11.91 9.08 9.03
N CYS A 360 -13.07 9.45 8.50
CA CYS A 360 -13.38 9.37 7.08
C CYS A 360 -14.40 10.44 6.71
N ASN A 361 -14.17 11.12 5.58
CA ASN A 361 -15.08 12.14 5.06
C ASN A 361 -15.94 11.64 3.87
N SER A 362 -15.99 10.32 3.65
CA SER A 362 -16.83 9.70 2.61
C SER A 362 -18.31 9.96 2.87
N ALA A 363 -19.06 10.17 1.78
CA ALA A 363 -20.51 10.34 1.79
C ALA A 363 -21.28 9.03 1.61
N SER A 364 -20.60 7.89 1.44
CA SER A 364 -21.27 6.59 1.20
C SER A 364 -22.20 6.22 2.36
N PRO A 365 -23.46 5.85 2.10
CA PRO A 365 -24.38 5.35 3.12
C PRO A 365 -23.96 3.98 3.66
N ASP A 366 -23.08 3.27 2.94
CA ASP A 366 -22.54 1.95 3.28
C ASP A 366 -21.12 2.02 3.87
N LEU A 367 -20.67 3.21 4.28
CA LEU A 367 -19.41 3.39 5.00
C LEU A 367 -19.38 2.55 6.28
N GLY A 368 -18.36 1.70 6.40
CA GLY A 368 -18.09 0.91 7.58
C GLY A 368 -16.60 0.68 7.82
N ILE A 369 -16.31 -0.06 8.89
CA ILE A 369 -14.99 -0.61 9.16
C ILE A 369 -14.99 -2.07 8.70
N LEU A 370 -14.12 -2.38 7.74
CA LEU A 370 -13.80 -3.75 7.36
C LEU A 370 -12.69 -4.27 8.27
N PHE A 371 -12.84 -5.51 8.74
CA PHE A 371 -11.84 -6.23 9.54
C PHE A 371 -11.53 -7.56 8.86
N GLU A 372 -10.32 -7.73 8.34
CA GLU A 372 -9.80 -9.02 7.86
C GLU A 372 -8.99 -9.69 8.96
N LEU A 373 -9.38 -10.89 9.38
CA LEU A 373 -8.68 -11.64 10.42
C LEU A 373 -7.56 -12.45 9.75
N GLY A 374 -6.33 -12.00 9.90
CA GLY A 374 -5.17 -12.54 9.19
C GLY A 374 -4.33 -13.52 10.01
N VAL A 375 -3.70 -14.46 9.31
CA VAL A 375 -2.61 -15.31 9.79
C VAL A 375 -1.45 -15.26 8.81
N THR A 376 -0.28 -14.86 9.30
CA THR A 376 1.00 -15.04 8.58
C THR A 376 1.59 -16.37 9.01
N PHE A 377 2.04 -17.17 8.05
CA PHE A 377 2.52 -18.53 8.27
C PHE A 377 3.81 -18.83 7.53
N ILE A 378 4.44 -19.94 7.88
CA ILE A 378 5.48 -20.62 7.11
C ILE A 378 5.06 -22.08 6.87
N ARG A 379 5.26 -22.60 5.66
CA ARG A 379 4.99 -23.99 5.30
C ARG A 379 6.20 -24.85 5.69
N ASN A 380 5.99 -25.83 6.56
CA ASN A 380 7.07 -26.63 7.15
C ASN A 380 7.88 -27.40 6.08
N SER A 381 7.24 -27.84 5.00
CA SER A 381 7.87 -28.65 3.95
C SER A 381 8.66 -27.86 2.91
N THR A 382 8.49 -26.54 2.81
CA THR A 382 9.14 -25.70 1.77
C THR A 382 9.87 -24.48 2.34
N GLY A 383 9.63 -24.10 3.60
CA GLY A 383 10.09 -22.84 4.17
C GLY A 383 9.40 -21.59 3.60
N GLU A 384 8.41 -21.77 2.72
CA GLU A 384 7.68 -20.67 2.08
C GLU A 384 6.79 -19.94 3.09
N ARG A 385 6.81 -18.60 3.06
CA ARG A 385 5.96 -17.74 3.90
C ARG A 385 4.77 -17.22 3.12
N GLY A 386 3.61 -17.16 3.77
CA GLY A 386 2.38 -16.63 3.18
C GLY A 386 1.46 -15.94 4.18
N ASP A 387 0.40 -15.31 3.67
CA ASP A 387 -0.56 -14.51 4.45
C ASP A 387 -2.00 -14.88 4.06
N LEU A 388 -2.72 -15.51 4.99
CA LEU A 388 -4.10 -15.99 4.81
C LEU A 388 -5.09 -15.10 5.53
N SER A 389 -6.26 -14.90 4.91
CA SER A 389 -7.48 -14.50 5.59
C SER A 389 -8.14 -15.73 6.20
N CYS A 390 -8.36 -15.69 7.52
CA CYS A 390 -9.19 -16.65 8.25
C CYS A 390 -10.68 -16.29 8.22
N GLY A 391 -11.06 -15.29 7.43
CA GLY A 391 -12.38 -14.69 7.33
C GLY A 391 -12.39 -13.20 7.69
N TRP A 392 -13.51 -12.55 7.41
CA TRP A 392 -13.67 -11.10 7.54
C TRP A 392 -14.96 -10.74 8.30
N ALA A 393 -14.98 -9.55 8.90
CA ALA A 393 -16.15 -8.99 9.56
C ALA A 393 -16.31 -7.53 9.14
N PHE A 394 -17.54 -7.02 9.18
CA PHE A 394 -17.83 -5.64 8.77
C PHE A 394 -18.75 -4.94 9.79
N LEU A 395 -18.41 -3.70 10.14
CA LEU A 395 -19.21 -2.84 10.99
C LEU A 395 -19.60 -1.59 10.21
N LYS A 396 -20.80 -1.59 9.64
CA LYS A 396 -21.43 -0.39 9.06
C LYS A 396 -21.56 0.68 10.15
N LEU A 397 -21.17 1.92 9.84
CA LEU A 397 -21.11 3.02 10.82
C LEU A 397 -22.36 3.90 10.87
N THR A 398 -23.28 3.69 9.93
CA THR A 398 -24.60 4.30 9.86
C THR A 398 -25.69 3.23 9.84
N ASP A 399 -26.84 3.52 10.45
CA ASP A 399 -28.05 2.73 10.27
C ASP A 399 -28.74 3.03 8.93
N ASP A 400 -29.83 2.32 8.64
CA ASP A 400 -30.58 2.48 7.38
C ASP A 400 -31.28 3.84 7.25
N THR A 401 -31.32 4.64 8.32
CA THR A 401 -31.80 6.03 8.32
C THR A 401 -30.67 7.06 8.17
N GLY A 402 -29.42 6.60 8.04
CA GLY A 402 -28.23 7.42 7.92
C GLY A 402 -27.68 7.96 9.25
N ASN A 403 -28.23 7.54 10.39
CA ASN A 403 -27.77 7.99 11.70
C ASN A 403 -26.55 7.18 12.18
N PRO A 404 -25.57 7.80 12.89
CA PRO A 404 -24.41 7.08 13.40
C PRO A 404 -24.78 5.96 14.39
N VAL A 405 -24.17 4.78 14.24
CA VAL A 405 -24.43 3.64 15.14
C VAL A 405 -24.00 3.93 16.60
N PRO A 406 -24.72 3.41 17.60
CA PRO A 406 -24.49 3.79 19.00
C PRO A 406 -23.16 3.27 19.57
N ASN A 407 -22.60 4.01 20.53
CA ASN A 407 -21.41 3.59 21.28
C ASN A 407 -21.73 2.42 22.22
N ARG A 408 -21.46 1.19 21.78
CA ARG A 408 -21.63 -0.06 22.54
C ARG A 408 -20.62 -1.12 22.09
N THR A 409 -20.66 -2.28 22.75
CA THR A 409 -19.98 -3.48 22.27
C THR A 409 -20.82 -4.18 21.20
N TYR A 410 -20.16 -4.58 20.12
CA TYR A 410 -20.70 -5.31 18.98
C TYR A 410 -20.03 -6.68 18.92
N GLU A 411 -20.83 -7.75 18.84
CA GLU A 411 -20.37 -9.08 18.42
C GLU A 411 -20.65 -9.22 16.93
N LEU A 412 -19.61 -9.15 16.11
CA LEU A 412 -19.69 -9.30 14.67
C LEU A 412 -19.49 -10.78 14.31
N PRO A 413 -20.34 -11.40 13.47
CA PRO A 413 -20.00 -12.68 12.87
C PRO A 413 -18.79 -12.51 11.96
N VAL A 414 -17.96 -13.54 11.87
CA VAL A 414 -16.88 -13.60 10.87
C VAL A 414 -17.37 -14.46 9.71
N ASN A 415 -17.29 -13.91 8.51
CA ASN A 415 -17.68 -14.51 7.24
C ASN A 415 -16.46 -15.14 6.55
N GLY A 416 -16.66 -16.17 5.72
CA GLY A 416 -15.59 -16.80 4.95
C GLY A 416 -15.32 -16.05 3.65
N GLY A 417 -14.33 -16.52 2.90
CA GLY A 417 -14.00 -15.93 1.60
C GLY A 417 -13.36 -14.55 1.74
N THR A 418 -13.48 -13.75 0.69
CA THR A 418 -13.12 -12.33 0.67
C THR A 418 -14.35 -11.44 0.94
N PRO A 419 -14.16 -10.14 1.26
CA PRO A 419 -15.27 -9.17 1.40
C PRO A 419 -16.16 -8.98 0.16
N TYR A 420 -15.71 -9.48 -0.98
CA TYR A 420 -16.40 -9.43 -2.27
C TYR A 420 -17.14 -10.74 -2.60
N GLU A 421 -16.88 -11.81 -1.85
CA GLU A 421 -17.61 -13.08 -1.94
C GLU A 421 -18.84 -13.06 -1.02
N ARG A 422 -19.91 -13.73 -1.44
CA ARG A 422 -21.15 -13.89 -0.65
C ARG A 422 -21.31 -15.34 -0.19
N ASP A 423 -21.93 -15.50 0.98
CA ASP A 423 -22.40 -16.78 1.52
C ASP A 423 -21.33 -17.89 1.70
N VAL A 424 -20.04 -17.51 1.74
CA VAL A 424 -18.94 -18.45 2.05
C VAL A 424 -18.89 -18.71 3.55
N ALA A 425 -19.05 -19.99 3.93
CA ALA A 425 -19.05 -20.40 5.32
C ALA A 425 -17.65 -20.36 5.95
N VAL A 426 -17.53 -19.85 7.18
CA VAL A 426 -16.39 -20.16 8.05
C VAL A 426 -16.71 -21.43 8.82
N GLU A 427 -15.96 -22.50 8.58
CA GLU A 427 -16.31 -23.81 9.12
C GLU A 427 -16.42 -23.87 10.64
N ALA A 428 -17.56 -24.39 11.09
CA ALA A 428 -17.73 -25.01 12.40
C ALA A 428 -18.49 -26.32 12.21
N SER A 429 -17.77 -27.45 12.22
CA SER A 429 -18.24 -28.84 12.03
C SER A 429 -19.75 -29.06 12.22
N VAL A 430 -20.46 -29.14 11.08
CA VAL A 430 -21.93 -29.11 11.04
C VAL A 430 -22.54 -30.49 11.29
N THR A 431 -22.65 -30.88 12.56
CA THR A 431 -23.61 -31.91 12.97
C THR A 431 -25.03 -31.31 12.96
N ARG A 432 -25.74 -31.44 11.83
CA ARG A 432 -27.14 -31.01 11.68
C ARG A 432 -28.01 -31.75 12.69
N GLY A 433 -28.57 -31.03 13.66
CA GLY A 433 -29.59 -31.55 14.57
C GLY A 433 -30.67 -30.51 14.81
N SER A 434 -31.92 -30.96 14.86
CA SER A 434 -33.13 -30.15 14.71
C SER A 434 -33.63 -29.49 16.01
N GLY A 435 -32.90 -29.60 17.12
CA GLY A 435 -33.29 -29.06 18.42
C GLY A 435 -32.83 -27.63 18.66
N VAL A 436 -33.70 -26.78 19.23
CA VAL A 436 -33.39 -25.38 19.61
C VAL A 436 -32.15 -25.28 20.51
N PHE A 437 -31.96 -26.22 21.44
CA PHE A 437 -30.77 -26.30 22.29
C PHE A 437 -29.48 -26.56 21.50
N GLN A 438 -29.56 -27.39 20.45
CA GLN A 438 -28.43 -27.71 19.58
C GLN A 438 -28.09 -26.54 18.64
N GLN A 439 -29.10 -25.84 18.11
CA GLN A 439 -28.91 -24.57 17.39
C GLN A 439 -28.25 -23.52 18.29
N MET A 440 -28.66 -23.41 19.56
CA MET A 440 -28.04 -22.49 20.52
C MET A 440 -26.60 -22.88 20.88
N LEU A 441 -26.26 -24.18 20.84
CA LEU A 441 -24.89 -24.67 20.96
C LEU A 441 -24.04 -24.36 19.71
N GLN A 442 -24.62 -24.50 18.51
CA GLN A 442 -23.97 -24.17 17.23
C GLN A 442 -23.67 -22.66 17.13
N ALA A 443 -24.61 -21.79 17.54
CA ALA A 443 -24.41 -20.34 17.58
C ALA A 443 -23.28 -19.89 18.54
N ARG A 444 -22.92 -20.71 19.53
CA ARG A 444 -21.73 -20.50 20.39
C ARG A 444 -20.42 -20.97 19.76
N ARG A 445 -20.48 -21.83 18.73
CA ARG A 445 -19.31 -22.33 17.99
C ARG A 445 -18.95 -21.48 16.78
N GLN A 446 -19.82 -20.57 16.35
CA GLN A 446 -19.55 -19.68 15.23
C GLN A 446 -18.38 -18.72 15.52
N PRO A 447 -17.47 -18.51 14.55
CA PRO A 447 -16.42 -17.49 14.59
C PRO A 447 -16.97 -16.09 14.78
N LYS A 448 -16.40 -15.32 15.72
CA LYS A 448 -16.86 -13.98 16.09
C LYS A 448 -15.71 -13.02 16.39
N LEU A 449 -15.88 -11.76 15.99
CA LEU A 449 -15.06 -10.61 16.38
C LEU A 449 -15.84 -9.73 17.35
N ILE A 450 -15.22 -9.33 18.47
CA ILE A 450 -15.82 -8.42 19.45
C ILE A 450 -15.13 -7.05 19.35
N VAL A 451 -15.90 -6.02 19.00
CA VAL A 451 -15.44 -4.62 18.87
C VAL A 451 -16.28 -3.72 19.78
N LYS A 452 -15.67 -2.78 20.47
CA LYS A 452 -16.37 -1.79 21.31
C LYS A 452 -16.23 -0.39 20.75
N LEU A 453 -17.31 0.20 20.26
CA LEU A 453 -17.34 1.63 19.93
C LEU A 453 -17.39 2.46 21.22
N LYS A 454 -16.68 3.58 21.24
CA LYS A 454 -16.53 4.45 22.41
C LYS A 454 -16.42 5.92 22.03
N SER A 455 -16.91 6.80 22.91
CA SER A 455 -16.69 8.24 22.79
C SER A 455 -15.24 8.59 23.13
N ALA A 456 -14.59 9.38 22.27
CA ALA A 456 -13.34 10.05 22.63
C ALA A 456 -13.59 11.11 23.72
N ASN A 457 -12.61 11.30 24.61
CA ASN A 457 -12.60 12.42 25.57
C ASN A 457 -12.37 13.77 24.85
N SER A 458 -12.54 14.89 25.57
CA SER A 458 -12.46 16.23 24.95
C SER A 458 -11.10 16.53 24.30
N ARG A 459 -9.98 16.23 24.98
CA ARG A 459 -8.61 16.43 24.46
C ARG A 459 -8.39 15.63 23.18
N THR A 460 -8.75 14.34 23.19
CA THR A 460 -8.62 13.46 22.04
C THR A 460 -9.48 13.93 20.86
N ARG A 461 -10.73 14.37 21.09
CA ARG A 461 -11.58 14.92 20.01
C ARG A 461 -10.97 16.15 19.34
N VAL A 462 -10.38 17.06 20.14
CA VAL A 462 -9.67 18.24 19.61
C VAL A 462 -8.45 17.83 18.79
N GLN A 463 -7.63 16.89 19.27
CA GLN A 463 -6.47 16.44 18.49
C GLN A 463 -6.86 15.69 17.22
N LEU A 464 -7.90 14.84 17.27
CA LEU A 464 -8.43 14.14 16.10
C LEU A 464 -8.94 15.13 15.04
N SER A 465 -9.56 16.25 15.41
CA SER A 465 -10.03 17.24 14.42
C SER A 465 -8.90 17.96 13.69
N LEU A 466 -7.65 17.86 14.13
CA LEU A 466 -6.48 18.41 13.42
C LEU A 466 -5.94 17.46 12.34
N LEU A 467 -6.30 16.18 12.37
CA LEU A 467 -5.79 15.15 11.47
C LEU A 467 -6.48 15.20 10.09
N PRO A 468 -5.87 14.60 9.04
CA PRO A 468 -6.46 14.43 7.72
C PRO A 468 -7.92 13.95 7.72
N ASP A 469 -8.61 14.24 6.62
CA ASP A 469 -10.04 13.93 6.44
C ASP A 469 -10.34 12.43 6.50
N THR A 470 -9.40 11.60 6.02
CA THR A 470 -9.46 10.15 6.12
C THR A 470 -8.15 9.59 6.65
N LEU A 471 -8.18 8.95 7.82
CA LEU A 471 -7.03 8.32 8.46
C LEU A 471 -7.50 7.31 9.52
N LEU A 472 -6.83 6.15 9.58
CA LEU A 472 -7.07 5.08 10.55
C LEU A 472 -5.79 4.74 11.30
N HIS A 473 -5.79 4.86 12.63
CA HIS A 473 -4.62 4.50 13.45
C HIS A 473 -5.01 4.20 14.91
N CYS A 474 -4.06 3.74 15.72
CA CYS A 474 -4.22 3.67 17.17
C CYS A 474 -4.38 5.06 17.82
N LEU A 475 -5.12 5.12 18.92
CA LEU A 475 -5.40 6.33 19.69
C LEU A 475 -4.16 6.87 20.42
N SER A 476 -3.22 5.99 20.76
CA SER A 476 -2.01 6.35 21.50
C SER A 476 -1.05 7.25 20.71
N CYS A 477 -1.08 7.20 19.36
CA CYS A 477 -0.27 8.06 18.48
C CYS A 477 -0.89 9.42 18.15
N VAL A 478 -2.17 9.68 18.48
CA VAL A 478 -2.92 10.88 18.04
C VAL A 478 -2.21 12.20 18.33
N HIS A 479 -1.50 12.30 19.44
CA HIS A 479 -0.74 13.50 19.80
C HIS A 479 0.47 13.75 18.88
N LEU A 480 1.22 12.71 18.52
CA LEU A 480 2.35 12.79 17.58
C LEU A 480 1.86 13.14 16.17
N LEU A 481 0.77 12.51 15.73
CA LEU A 481 0.16 12.78 14.43
C LEU A 481 -0.32 14.24 14.31
N ALA A 482 -0.96 14.77 15.36
CA ALA A 482 -1.39 16.16 15.40
C ALA A 482 -0.21 17.15 15.44
N LEU A 483 0.89 16.78 16.11
CA LEU A 483 2.11 17.59 16.18
C LEU A 483 2.86 17.62 14.85
N HIS A 484 3.02 16.48 14.18
CA HIS A 484 3.52 16.42 12.81
C HIS A 484 2.65 17.25 11.85
N ARG A 485 1.32 17.18 12.00
CA ARG A 485 0.40 17.97 11.18
C ARG A 485 0.53 19.48 11.40
N GLN A 486 0.89 19.91 12.61
CA GLN A 486 1.26 21.30 12.87
C GLN A 486 2.59 21.69 12.21
N LEU A 487 3.60 20.83 12.24
CA LEU A 487 4.88 21.09 11.55
C LEU A 487 4.69 21.18 10.03
N LEU A 488 3.88 20.30 9.43
CA LEU A 488 3.46 20.41 8.03
C LEU A 488 2.81 21.77 7.74
N ALA A 489 1.90 22.23 8.62
CA ALA A 489 1.21 23.51 8.42
C ALA A 489 2.16 24.71 8.56
N ASP A 490 3.04 24.73 9.57
CA ASP A 490 4.04 25.78 9.75
C ASP A 490 4.91 25.89 8.48
N THR A 491 5.51 24.78 8.06
CA THR A 491 6.46 24.76 6.96
C THR A 491 5.81 24.98 5.59
N LEU A 492 4.61 24.44 5.33
CA LEU A 492 3.97 24.54 4.01
C LEU A 492 3.14 25.83 3.82
N LEU A 493 2.70 26.48 4.90
CA LEU A 493 1.79 27.63 4.84
C LEU A 493 2.37 28.93 5.42
N MET A 494 3.37 28.88 6.32
CA MET A 494 3.96 30.07 6.95
C MET A 494 5.41 30.32 6.52
N ASP A 495 6.26 29.29 6.56
CA ASP A 495 7.70 29.46 6.32
C ASP A 495 8.04 29.70 4.84
N ARG A 496 7.12 29.37 3.93
CA ARG A 496 7.29 29.54 2.48
C ARG A 496 6.93 30.96 2.01
N PRO A 497 7.79 31.63 1.22
CA PRO A 497 7.49 32.97 0.67
C PRO A 497 6.35 32.94 -0.36
N THR A 498 6.07 31.78 -0.95
CA THR A 498 4.94 31.55 -1.85
C THR A 498 4.53 30.08 -1.79
N MET A 499 3.23 29.81 -1.92
CA MET A 499 2.69 28.45 -2.08
C MET A 499 2.83 27.92 -3.53
N GLN A 500 3.32 28.76 -4.46
CA GLN A 500 3.27 28.52 -5.92
C GLN A 500 4.50 27.83 -6.52
N ASN A 501 5.62 27.80 -5.80
CA ASN A 501 6.77 26.97 -6.18
C ASN A 501 6.57 25.53 -5.66
N ALA A 502 7.44 24.63 -6.08
CA ALA A 502 7.52 23.26 -5.57
C ALA A 502 8.96 22.90 -5.17
N ASP A 503 9.72 23.92 -4.78
CA ASP A 503 11.13 23.79 -4.44
C ASP A 503 11.29 22.85 -3.24
N LEU A 504 12.32 22.00 -3.29
CA LEU A 504 12.65 21.05 -2.23
C LEU A 504 12.83 21.77 -0.90
N ILE A 505 12.10 21.32 0.12
CA ILE A 505 12.11 21.93 1.45
C ILE A 505 13.06 21.14 2.35
N CYS A 506 14.14 21.77 2.83
CA CYS A 506 15.04 21.13 3.79
C CYS A 506 14.32 20.95 5.15
N SER A 507 13.81 19.75 5.40
CA SER A 507 13.10 19.39 6.63
C SER A 507 13.12 17.86 6.82
N PRO A 508 14.17 17.33 7.49
CA PRO A 508 14.34 15.89 7.70
C PRO A 508 13.18 15.25 8.46
N ILE A 509 12.45 16.02 9.26
CA ILE A 509 11.28 15.56 10.00
C ILE A 509 10.10 15.29 9.05
N LEU A 510 9.84 16.19 8.09
CA LEU A 510 8.68 16.05 7.21
C LEU A 510 8.88 14.98 6.14
N SER A 511 10.11 14.79 5.66
CA SER A 511 10.49 13.70 4.76
C SER A 511 10.36 12.33 5.43
N THR A 512 10.84 12.18 6.67
CA THR A 512 10.99 10.86 7.31
C THR A 512 9.90 10.48 8.32
N PHE A 513 9.23 11.42 9.01
CA PHE A 513 8.19 11.08 10.00
C PHE A 513 7.08 10.19 9.44
N PRO A 514 6.57 10.41 8.21
CA PRO A 514 5.56 9.54 7.62
C PRO A 514 5.96 8.06 7.59
N VAL A 515 7.25 7.76 7.38
CA VAL A 515 7.78 6.38 7.35
C VAL A 515 7.60 5.67 8.69
N LEU A 516 7.55 6.40 9.81
CA LEU A 516 7.33 5.80 11.13
C LEU A 516 5.93 5.19 11.28
N LEU A 517 4.92 5.65 10.52
CA LEU A 517 3.60 5.01 10.55
C LEU A 517 3.62 3.59 9.95
N ASP A 518 4.65 3.27 9.17
CA ASP A 518 4.89 1.94 8.61
C ASP A 518 5.96 1.14 9.41
N GLN A 519 6.59 1.77 10.42
CA GLN A 519 7.54 1.15 11.35
C GLN A 519 7.10 1.36 12.81
N PRO A 520 6.14 0.56 13.32
CA PRO A 520 5.46 0.83 14.59
C PRO A 520 6.38 0.79 15.81
N ASP A 521 7.49 0.05 15.74
CA ASP A 521 8.52 0.00 16.78
C ASP A 521 9.39 1.27 16.84
N LEU A 522 9.72 1.90 15.72
CA LEU A 522 10.32 3.25 15.70
C LEU A 522 9.33 4.34 16.11
N LEU A 523 8.05 4.17 15.81
CA LEU A 523 7.01 5.06 16.33
C LEU A 523 6.87 4.92 17.87
N ASP A 524 7.03 3.71 18.40
CA ASP A 524 7.08 3.47 19.85
C ASP A 524 8.30 4.13 20.52
N VAL A 525 9.47 4.17 19.88
CA VAL A 525 10.62 4.96 20.37
C VAL A 525 10.24 6.41 20.61
N LEU A 526 9.54 7.03 19.65
CA LEU A 526 9.14 8.43 19.73
C LEU A 526 8.07 8.65 20.81
N ARG A 527 7.10 7.71 20.95
CA ARG A 527 6.09 7.72 22.03
C ARG A 527 6.73 7.64 23.42
N VAL A 528 7.72 6.76 23.61
CA VAL A 528 8.43 6.57 24.89
C VAL A 528 9.28 7.78 25.22
N SER A 529 10.01 8.32 24.23
CA SER A 529 10.95 9.43 24.43
C SER A 529 10.28 10.80 24.60
N GLN A 530 9.06 10.98 24.10
CA GLN A 530 8.29 12.23 24.26
C GLN A 530 7.76 12.46 25.68
N GLY A 531 7.33 11.40 26.38
CA GLY A 531 6.70 11.53 27.71
C GLY A 531 5.59 12.59 27.77
N ASP A 532 5.56 13.38 28.84
CA ASP A 532 4.61 14.50 28.99
C ASP A 532 5.00 15.77 28.20
N LEU A 533 6.17 15.82 27.54
CA LEU A 533 6.70 16.99 26.79
C LEU A 533 5.95 17.29 25.47
N SER A 534 4.89 16.52 25.19
CA SER A 534 4.02 16.46 23.99
C SER A 534 3.40 17.77 23.45
N PHE A 535 3.84 18.95 23.91
CA PHE A 535 3.33 20.27 23.51
C PHE A 535 4.39 21.25 22.97
N LEU A 536 5.69 20.94 23.04
CA LEU A 536 6.75 21.81 22.50
C LEU A 536 7.29 21.30 21.16
N LYS A 537 6.99 22.02 20.06
CA LYS A 537 7.49 21.72 18.70
C LYS A 537 9.02 21.56 18.63
N GLN A 538 9.76 22.44 19.31
CA GLN A 538 11.22 22.40 19.35
C GLN A 538 11.76 21.16 20.08
N GLU A 539 11.12 20.75 21.17
CA GLU A 539 11.57 19.59 21.94
C GLU A 539 11.24 18.29 21.20
N PHE A 540 10.08 18.24 20.53
CA PHE A 540 9.79 17.17 19.57
C PHE A 540 10.83 17.09 18.45
N ALA A 541 11.24 18.20 17.86
CA ALA A 541 12.27 18.20 16.82
C ALA A 541 13.60 17.60 17.32
N LYS A 542 14.08 18.01 18.50
CA LYS A 542 15.29 17.44 19.12
C LYS A 542 15.15 15.94 19.40
N VAL A 543 14.07 15.54 20.09
CA VAL A 543 13.82 14.13 20.43
C VAL A 543 13.69 13.29 19.17
N TYR A 544 13.02 13.78 18.13
CA TYR A 544 12.91 13.11 16.83
C TYR A 544 14.27 12.90 16.17
N MET A 545 15.06 13.98 16.00
CA MET A 545 16.36 13.91 15.34
C MET A 545 17.34 13.00 16.10
N SER A 546 17.39 13.12 17.43
CA SER A 546 18.31 12.35 18.27
C SER A 546 17.87 10.92 18.59
N SER A 547 16.66 10.49 18.20
CA SER A 547 16.20 9.10 18.42
C SER A 547 15.67 8.44 17.15
N ALA A 548 14.44 8.77 16.73
CA ALA A 548 13.76 8.08 15.64
C ALA A 548 14.47 8.27 14.29
N TYR A 549 14.92 9.49 13.97
CA TYR A 549 15.70 9.75 12.76
C TYR A 549 17.04 9.00 12.82
N PHE A 550 17.81 9.17 13.90
CA PHE A 550 19.09 8.48 14.06
C PHE A 550 18.97 6.96 13.88
N LEU A 551 17.93 6.34 14.44
CA LEU A 551 17.66 4.92 14.27
C LEU A 551 17.27 4.55 12.83
N LEU A 552 16.42 5.35 12.18
CA LEU A 552 15.97 5.13 10.80
C LEU A 552 17.15 5.08 9.81
N HIS A 553 18.18 5.89 10.06
CA HIS A 553 19.41 5.99 9.25
C HIS A 553 20.61 5.26 9.87
N SER A 554 20.39 4.35 10.82
CA SER A 554 21.47 3.56 11.44
C SER A 554 21.77 2.29 10.64
N PRO A 555 23.02 2.06 10.19
CA PRO A 555 23.40 0.82 9.48
C PRO A 555 23.30 -0.43 10.36
N ARG A 556 23.18 -0.26 11.69
CA ARG A 556 23.00 -1.36 12.64
C ARG A 556 21.55 -1.82 12.75
N LEU A 557 20.57 -1.03 12.32
CA LEU A 557 19.15 -1.38 12.44
C LEU A 557 18.71 -2.23 11.24
N PRO A 558 18.31 -3.51 11.44
CA PRO A 558 17.81 -4.33 10.35
C PRO A 558 16.51 -3.77 9.77
N CYS A 559 16.28 -4.01 8.47
CA CYS A 559 14.99 -3.77 7.83
C CYS A 559 13.85 -4.45 8.59
N LEU A 560 12.73 -3.76 8.77
CA LEU A 560 11.55 -4.33 9.42
C LEU A 560 11.00 -5.50 8.59
N ARG A 561 10.94 -6.69 9.18
CA ARG A 561 10.32 -7.89 8.58
C ARG A 561 9.08 -8.26 9.38
N TRP A 562 7.93 -8.25 8.72
CA TRP A 562 6.67 -8.62 9.35
C TRP A 562 6.67 -10.09 9.76
N ALA A 563 6.24 -10.36 11.01
CA ALA A 563 6.06 -11.71 11.55
C ALA A 563 7.35 -12.55 11.49
N ASP A 564 8.49 -11.92 11.77
CA ASP A 564 9.80 -12.56 11.75
C ASP A 564 10.49 -12.46 13.13
N PRO A 565 10.13 -13.32 14.11
CA PRO A 565 10.54 -13.13 15.51
C PRO A 565 12.04 -12.91 15.74
N PRO A 566 12.98 -13.62 15.05
CA PRO A 566 14.41 -13.35 15.21
C PRO A 566 14.82 -11.95 14.75
N SER A 567 14.24 -11.46 13.65
CA SER A 567 14.50 -10.12 13.09
C SER A 567 13.86 -9.03 13.95
N GLU A 568 12.65 -9.26 14.45
CA GLU A 568 11.96 -8.37 15.39
C GLU A 568 12.74 -8.26 16.73
N GLU A 569 13.25 -9.37 17.27
CA GLU A 569 14.10 -9.38 18.47
C GLU A 569 15.45 -8.69 18.22
N GLN A 570 16.07 -8.90 17.06
CA GLN A 570 17.31 -8.21 16.68
C GLN A 570 17.11 -6.69 16.57
N ARG A 571 16.05 -6.23 15.89
CA ARG A 571 15.68 -4.81 15.85
C ARG A 571 15.45 -4.24 17.25
N ALA A 572 14.66 -4.93 18.08
CA ALA A 572 14.39 -4.50 19.45
C ALA A 572 15.69 -4.34 20.26
N ARG A 573 16.61 -5.31 20.20
CA ARG A 573 17.93 -5.23 20.86
C ARG A 573 18.74 -4.02 20.39
N VAL A 574 18.80 -3.75 19.09
CA VAL A 574 19.51 -2.58 18.54
C VAL A 574 18.85 -1.28 19.01
N ILE A 575 17.53 -1.17 18.90
CA ILE A 575 16.76 0.00 19.35
C ILE A 575 17.03 0.30 20.83
N TYR A 576 16.89 -0.69 21.73
CA TYR A 576 17.10 -0.48 23.16
C TYR A 576 18.57 -0.14 23.50
N ALA A 577 19.54 -0.83 22.90
CA ALA A 577 20.96 -0.56 23.14
C ALA A 577 21.37 0.84 22.68
N THR A 578 20.90 1.27 21.50
CA THR A 578 21.12 2.63 21.00
C THR A 578 20.46 3.67 21.90
N LEU A 579 19.19 3.47 22.29
CA LEU A 579 18.50 4.44 23.16
C LEU A 579 19.14 4.58 24.54
N ASP A 580 19.63 3.50 25.14
CA ASP A 580 20.37 3.60 26.39
C ASP A 580 21.72 4.29 26.20
N SER A 581 22.49 3.99 25.14
CA SER A 581 23.71 4.73 24.79
C SER A 581 23.45 6.24 24.73
N LEU A 582 22.42 6.65 23.99
CA LEU A 582 22.05 8.05 23.79
C LEU A 582 21.65 8.76 25.11
N LYS A 583 20.92 8.08 26.00
CA LYS A 583 20.60 8.63 27.33
C LYS A 583 21.86 8.84 28.18
N HIS A 584 22.80 7.88 28.16
CA HIS A 584 24.04 8.00 28.93
C HIS A 584 24.88 9.18 28.44
N THR A 585 24.98 9.42 27.13
CA THR A 585 25.63 10.62 26.58
C THR A 585 24.94 11.91 27.02
N GLN A 586 23.60 11.98 26.96
CA GLN A 586 22.85 13.17 27.42
C GLN A 586 23.09 13.51 28.90
N HIS A 587 23.28 12.50 29.76
CA HIS A 587 23.60 12.72 31.17
C HIS A 587 25.04 13.23 31.42
N THR A 588 25.97 13.04 30.48
CA THR A 588 27.38 13.45 30.66
C THR A 588 27.72 14.80 30.02
N THR A 589 27.08 15.19 28.92
CA THR A 589 27.45 16.40 28.16
C THR A 589 26.65 17.66 28.52
N SER A 590 25.55 17.54 29.27
CA SER A 590 24.59 18.64 29.55
C SER A 590 23.90 19.24 28.29
N GLN A 591 24.19 18.72 27.10
CA GLN A 591 23.64 19.18 25.83
C GLN A 591 22.59 18.16 25.35
N SER A 592 21.34 18.62 25.25
CA SER A 592 20.17 17.75 25.07
C SER A 592 19.88 17.48 23.58
N GLY A 593 20.05 16.23 23.15
CA GLY A 593 19.43 15.70 21.91
C GLY A 593 19.72 16.51 20.64
N GLY A 594 20.89 17.13 20.55
CA GLY A 594 21.32 17.90 19.39
C GLY A 594 21.83 17.04 18.23
N PRO A 595 22.21 17.67 17.10
CA PRO A 595 22.87 16.99 15.99
C PRO A 595 24.27 16.44 16.32
N GLU A 596 24.77 16.69 17.54
CA GLU A 596 26.02 16.14 18.08
C GLU A 596 26.11 14.60 17.95
N VAL A 597 24.97 13.88 18.01
CA VAL A 597 24.92 12.42 17.83
C VAL A 597 25.46 11.95 16.47
N PHE A 598 25.32 12.76 15.41
CA PHE A 598 25.80 12.41 14.07
C PHE A 598 27.31 12.64 13.89
N VAL A 599 27.98 13.31 14.84
CA VAL A 599 29.43 13.55 14.82
C VAL A 599 30.17 12.81 15.94
N ASP A 600 29.46 12.04 16.76
CA ASP A 600 30.06 11.18 17.79
C ASP A 600 30.69 9.92 17.14
N PRO A 601 32.01 9.70 17.24
CA PRO A 601 32.67 8.54 16.65
C PRO A 601 32.23 7.19 17.25
N MET A 602 31.50 7.16 18.37
CA MET A 602 30.89 5.95 18.91
C MET A 602 29.65 5.49 18.11
N HIS A 603 29.08 6.37 17.29
CA HIS A 603 27.80 6.21 16.63
C HIS A 603 27.92 6.23 15.09
N SER A 604 27.91 5.04 14.47
CA SER A 604 27.84 4.92 13.02
C SER A 604 26.44 5.24 12.48
N HIS A 605 26.35 6.08 11.45
CA HIS A 605 25.16 6.40 10.67
C HIS A 605 25.42 6.14 9.17
N LEU A 606 24.37 5.97 8.38
CA LEU A 606 24.48 5.93 6.92
C LEU A 606 24.85 7.33 6.39
N ALA A 607 25.49 7.39 5.22
CA ALA A 607 25.74 8.68 4.58
C ALA A 607 24.42 9.36 4.21
N PHE A 608 24.29 10.65 4.54
CA PHE A 608 23.06 11.43 4.31
C PHE A 608 22.66 11.43 2.83
N ASP A 609 21.46 10.91 2.52
CA ASP A 609 20.84 11.06 1.22
C ASP A 609 20.12 12.42 1.11
N VAL A 610 20.04 13.03 -0.07
CA VAL A 610 19.29 14.30 -0.23
C VAL A 610 17.80 14.06 0.04
N THR A 611 17.25 12.93 -0.36
CA THR A 611 15.83 12.58 -0.20
C THR A 611 15.41 12.42 1.26
N GLU A 612 16.33 12.06 2.18
CA GLU A 612 16.01 12.01 3.61
C GLU A 612 16.01 13.40 4.26
N LEU A 613 16.74 14.36 3.70
CA LEU A 613 16.83 15.73 4.19
C LEU A 613 15.79 16.67 3.55
N THR A 614 15.33 16.38 2.33
CA THR A 614 14.41 17.24 1.58
C THR A 614 13.01 16.65 1.43
N PHE A 615 12.01 17.41 1.86
CA PHE A 615 10.61 17.16 1.58
C PHE A 615 10.25 17.66 0.18
N ASP A 616 9.94 16.74 -0.73
CA ASP A 616 9.37 17.03 -2.06
C ASP A 616 7.83 17.02 -1.99
N LEU A 617 7.23 18.21 -2.04
CA LEU A 617 5.79 18.36 -1.98
C LEU A 617 5.05 17.64 -3.13
N LEU A 618 5.60 17.64 -4.36
CA LEU A 618 4.92 17.06 -5.51
C LEU A 618 5.00 15.53 -5.52
N HIS A 619 6.03 14.96 -4.89
CA HIS A 619 6.15 13.51 -4.77
C HIS A 619 5.30 12.93 -3.63
N VAL A 620 5.08 13.69 -2.55
CA VAL A 620 4.42 13.16 -1.32
C VAL A 620 2.98 13.62 -1.11
N ALA A 621 2.53 14.70 -1.75
CA ALA A 621 1.15 15.14 -1.64
C ALA A 621 0.18 14.18 -2.35
N ARG A 622 -1.03 14.10 -1.81
CA ARG A 622 -2.13 13.25 -2.33
C ARG A 622 -3.08 14.02 -3.24
#